data_AF-M7W8C6-F1
#
_entry.id   AF-M7W8C6-F1
#
_cell.length_a   1.000
_cell.length_b   1.000
_cell.length_c   1.000
_cell.angle_alpha   90.00
_cell.angle_beta   90.00
_cell.angle_gamma   90.00
#
_symmetry.space_group_name_H-M   'P 1'
#
loop_
_entity.id
_entity.type
_entity.pdbx_description
1 polymer ?
#
loop_
_entity_poly.entity_id
_entity_poly.type
_entity_poly.pdbx_seq_one_letter_code
_entity_poly.pdbx_strand_id
1 'polypeptide(L)'
;MTWLHYLFYADEPFLMNQDIQLKIPTFEEVFLSLEPDILSGVLKHFCSRDLSEEEIDGNMKAIFYFFVVNGKVLELMEWVSIKEIAEIHNPNLMFQRNSIYNKIIRLYMDHDVKDVFQDSIEKLLDQVTKKNIQLNLLDSSVKYSQSDLKKVQEILESFFTKIFDLKLPEFVYFINYFNIFINTL
;
A
#
# COMPACT_ATOMS: atom_id res chain seq x y z
N MET A 1 -3.72 37.04 -2.54
CA MET A 1 -5.12 37.27 -2.96
C MET A 1 -5.14 37.66 -4.44
N THR A 2 -4.91 36.71 -5.37
CA THR A 2 -4.72 37.10 -6.80
C THR A 2 -4.91 35.96 -7.83
N TRP A 3 -5.83 35.02 -7.59
CA TRP A 3 -6.37 34.16 -8.67
C TRP A 3 -7.89 34.35 -8.85
N LEU A 4 -8.59 34.67 -7.75
CA LEU A 4 -10.03 34.95 -7.77
C LEU A 4 -10.42 36.27 -8.47
N HIS A 5 -9.48 37.21 -8.68
CA HIS A 5 -9.80 38.48 -9.33
C HIS A 5 -9.98 38.34 -10.86
N TYR A 6 -9.38 37.33 -11.48
CA TYR A 6 -9.50 37.09 -12.92
C TYR A 6 -10.84 36.44 -13.33
N LEU A 7 -11.59 35.87 -12.39
CA LEU A 7 -12.88 35.23 -12.68
C LEU A 7 -14.06 36.23 -12.80
N PHE A 8 -13.88 37.50 -12.41
CA PHE A 8 -14.99 38.45 -12.31
C PHE A 8 -14.82 39.77 -13.10
N TYR A 9 -13.66 40.00 -13.74
CA TYR A 9 -13.44 41.18 -14.58
C TYR A 9 -12.67 40.82 -15.84
N ALA A 10 -13.40 40.46 -16.90
CA ALA A 10 -12.88 40.34 -18.25
C ALA A 10 -13.85 41.03 -19.21
N ASP A 11 -13.99 42.36 -19.07
CA ASP A 11 -14.71 43.24 -20.01
C ASP A 11 -13.70 44.04 -20.85
N GLU A 12 -12.72 43.37 -21.47
CA GLU A 12 -11.98 43.96 -22.60
C GLU A 12 -11.79 42.92 -23.73
N PRO A 13 -12.06 43.30 -25.00
CA PRO A 13 -11.97 42.39 -26.12
C PRO A 13 -10.51 42.17 -26.51
N PHE A 14 -9.89 41.14 -25.94
CA PHE A 14 -8.58 40.68 -26.35
C PHE A 14 -8.69 39.87 -27.64
N LEU A 15 -7.92 40.30 -28.66
CA LEU A 15 -7.90 39.74 -30.00
C LEU A 15 -7.62 38.23 -30.00
N MET A 16 -8.55 37.51 -30.65
CA MET A 16 -8.60 36.08 -30.90
C MET A 16 -7.29 35.57 -31.52
N ASN A 17 -6.47 34.89 -30.71
CA ASN A 17 -5.37 34.06 -31.17
C ASN A 17 -5.72 32.61 -30.85
N GLN A 18 -5.95 31.83 -31.92
CA GLN A 18 -6.05 30.36 -31.99
C GLN A 18 -6.67 29.67 -30.79
N ASP A 19 -7.88 29.12 -30.97
CA ASP A 19 -8.63 28.31 -30.01
C ASP A 19 -7.80 27.17 -29.39
N ILE A 20 -7.00 27.48 -28.37
CA ILE A 20 -6.63 26.53 -27.35
C ILE A 20 -7.91 26.30 -26.57
N GLN A 21 -8.70 25.29 -26.97
CA GLN A 21 -9.73 24.77 -26.10
C GLN A 21 -9.02 24.24 -24.85
N LEU A 22 -8.95 25.07 -23.81
CA LEU A 22 -8.57 24.66 -22.48
C LEU A 22 -9.61 23.64 -22.00
N LYS A 23 -9.33 22.35 -22.23
CA LYS A 23 -10.13 21.26 -21.68
C LYS A 23 -10.07 21.39 -20.15
N ILE A 24 -11.19 21.75 -19.54
CA ILE A 24 -11.30 21.74 -18.07
C ILE A 24 -11.18 20.28 -17.63
N PRO A 25 -10.22 19.94 -16.74
CA PRO A 25 -10.06 18.58 -16.29
C PRO A 25 -11.28 18.15 -15.46
N THR A 26 -11.69 16.91 -15.64
CA THR A 26 -12.75 16.26 -14.86
C THR A 26 -12.32 16.06 -13.40
N PHE A 27 -13.27 15.90 -12.49
CA PHE A 27 -12.94 15.59 -11.09
C PHE A 27 -12.06 14.35 -10.98
N GLU A 28 -12.34 13.31 -11.75
CA GLU A 28 -11.55 12.08 -11.79
C GLU A 28 -10.10 12.35 -12.23
N GLU A 29 -9.89 13.12 -13.30
CA GLU A 29 -8.55 13.50 -13.76
C GLU A 29 -7.77 14.28 -12.69
N VAL A 30 -8.44 15.19 -11.97
CA VAL A 30 -7.82 15.97 -10.88
C VAL A 30 -7.62 15.14 -9.59
N PHE A 31 -8.50 14.17 -9.33
CA PHE A 31 -8.40 13.32 -8.15
C PHE A 31 -7.29 12.28 -8.30
N LEU A 32 -7.17 11.68 -9.49
CA LEU A 32 -6.14 10.68 -9.81
C LEU A 32 -4.75 11.30 -10.06
N SER A 33 -4.66 12.60 -10.36
CA SER A 33 -3.36 13.27 -10.49
C SER A 33 -2.62 13.41 -9.17
N LEU A 34 -3.32 13.28 -8.04
CA LEU A 34 -2.80 13.49 -6.67
C LEU A 34 -2.28 14.92 -6.42
N GLU A 35 -2.38 15.81 -7.42
CA GLU A 35 -2.03 17.22 -7.41
C GLU A 35 -3.12 18.06 -8.10
N PRO A 36 -3.74 19.04 -7.40
CA PRO A 36 -3.53 19.39 -5.99
C PRO A 36 -3.96 18.26 -5.04
N ASP A 37 -3.50 18.31 -3.79
CA ASP A 37 -3.75 17.27 -2.76
C ASP A 37 -5.20 17.25 -2.27
N ILE A 38 -6.11 16.81 -3.15
CA ILE A 38 -7.53 16.60 -2.87
C ILE A 38 -7.72 15.31 -2.07
N LEU A 39 -6.88 14.30 -2.32
CA LEU A 39 -6.97 12.99 -1.67
C LEU A 39 -6.83 13.07 -0.15
N SER A 40 -5.94 13.90 0.40
CA SER A 40 -5.88 14.15 1.84
C SER A 40 -7.20 14.67 2.40
N GLY A 41 -7.88 15.56 1.68
CA GLY A 41 -9.18 16.10 2.08
C GLY A 41 -10.27 15.03 2.07
N VAL A 42 -10.30 14.21 1.01
CA VAL A 42 -11.24 13.09 0.88
C VAL A 42 -11.01 12.06 2.00
N LEU A 43 -9.78 11.65 2.26
CA LEU A 43 -9.47 10.72 3.34
C LEU A 43 -9.83 11.29 4.72
N LYS A 44 -9.57 12.58 4.97
CA LYS A 44 -9.96 13.21 6.25
C LYS A 44 -11.47 13.26 6.46
N HIS A 45 -12.24 13.44 5.38
CA HIS A 45 -13.70 13.54 5.46
C HIS A 45 -14.35 12.16 5.56
N PHE A 46 -14.01 11.24 4.65
CA PHE A 46 -14.64 9.93 4.52
C PHE A 46 -14.02 8.84 5.40
N CYS A 47 -12.83 9.07 5.97
CA CYS A 47 -12.20 8.17 6.94
C CYS A 47 -11.99 8.88 8.29
N SER A 48 -12.89 9.79 8.65
CA SER A 48 -12.83 10.54 9.91
C SER A 48 -13.10 9.62 11.11
N ARG A 49 -12.67 10.04 12.31
CA ARG A 49 -12.91 9.29 13.57
C ARG A 49 -14.36 9.31 14.05
N ASP A 50 -15.21 10.11 13.42
CA ASP A 50 -16.63 10.23 13.77
C ASP A 50 -17.47 9.10 13.14
N LEU A 51 -16.88 8.33 12.22
CA LEU A 51 -17.48 7.18 11.57
C LEU A 51 -17.13 5.88 12.32
N SER A 52 -17.93 4.84 12.12
CA SER A 52 -17.61 3.50 12.63
C SER A 52 -16.39 2.89 11.93
N GLU A 53 -15.71 1.94 12.58
CA GLU A 53 -14.54 1.27 11.96
C GLU A 53 -14.89 0.56 10.66
N GLU A 54 -16.11 0.00 10.56
CA GLU A 54 -16.61 -0.68 9.36
C GLU A 54 -16.84 0.31 8.21
N GLU A 55 -17.41 1.48 8.49
CA GLU A 55 -17.58 2.54 7.48
C GLU A 55 -16.24 3.10 7.00
N ILE A 56 -15.30 3.33 7.93
CA ILE A 56 -13.94 3.79 7.58
C ILE A 56 -13.26 2.76 6.68
N ASP A 57 -13.34 1.47 7.02
CA ASP A 57 -12.75 0.39 6.22
C ASP A 57 -13.40 0.31 4.83
N GLY A 58 -14.73 0.39 4.75
CA GLY A 58 -15.46 0.41 3.48
C GLY A 58 -15.08 1.59 2.58
N ASN A 59 -15.04 2.80 3.14
CA ASN A 59 -14.68 4.02 2.40
C ASN A 59 -13.23 3.97 1.91
N MET A 60 -12.31 3.53 2.76
CA MET A 60 -10.90 3.39 2.41
C MET A 60 -10.69 2.34 1.31
N LYS A 61 -11.39 1.20 1.38
CA LYS A 61 -11.38 0.19 0.32
C LYS A 61 -11.91 0.75 -0.99
N ALA A 62 -13.04 1.47 -0.96
CA ALA A 62 -13.60 2.08 -2.16
C ALA A 62 -12.62 3.06 -2.83
N ILE A 63 -11.96 3.92 -2.03
CA ILE A 63 -10.93 4.83 -2.53
C ILE A 63 -9.74 4.05 -3.10
N PHE A 64 -9.23 3.04 -2.39
CA PHE A 64 -8.12 2.23 -2.88
C PHE A 64 -8.44 1.55 -4.21
N TYR A 65 -9.58 0.84 -4.29
CA TYR A 65 -9.98 0.15 -5.51
C TYR A 65 -10.26 1.10 -6.67
N PHE A 66 -10.67 2.34 -6.40
CA PHE A 66 -10.79 3.37 -7.44
C PHE A 66 -9.46 3.66 -8.15
N PHE A 67 -8.33 3.66 -7.42
CA PHE A 67 -7.00 3.79 -8.03
C PHE A 67 -6.56 2.50 -8.73
N VAL A 68 -6.91 1.32 -8.17
CA VAL A 68 -6.62 0.01 -8.80
C VAL A 68 -7.28 -0.11 -10.17
N VAL A 69 -8.58 0.14 -10.27
CA VAL A 69 -9.33 -0.01 -11.55
C VAL A 69 -8.88 1.00 -12.61
N ASN A 70 -8.33 2.13 -12.18
CA ASN A 70 -7.78 3.17 -13.06
C ASN A 70 -6.29 2.98 -13.39
N GLY A 71 -5.64 1.91 -12.90
CA GLY A 71 -4.23 1.63 -13.14
C GLY A 71 -3.29 2.68 -12.51
N LYS A 72 -3.73 3.33 -11.43
CA LYS A 72 -3.02 4.39 -10.71
C LYS A 72 -2.57 3.98 -9.30
N VAL A 73 -2.54 2.67 -9.04
CA VAL A 73 -2.22 2.14 -7.71
C VAL A 73 -0.77 2.44 -7.32
N LEU A 74 0.19 2.42 -8.25
CA LEU A 74 1.58 2.72 -7.94
C LEU A 74 1.76 4.19 -7.55
N GLU A 75 1.15 5.13 -8.28
CA GLU A 75 1.16 6.55 -7.93
C GLU A 75 0.49 6.81 -6.57
N LEU A 76 -0.61 6.11 -6.27
CA LEU A 76 -1.22 6.14 -4.94
C LEU A 76 -0.22 5.67 -3.88
N MET A 77 0.49 4.56 -4.11
CA MET A 77 1.43 3.99 -3.15
C MET A 77 2.65 4.87 -2.89
N GLU A 78 3.16 5.55 -3.93
CA GLU A 78 4.19 6.58 -3.79
C GLU A 78 3.69 7.72 -2.89
N TRP A 79 2.52 8.28 -3.20
CA TRP A 79 1.93 9.37 -2.44
C TRP A 79 1.66 9.00 -0.98
N VAL A 80 1.06 7.82 -0.74
CA VAL A 80 0.76 7.31 0.61
C VAL A 80 2.03 7.13 1.42
N SER A 81 3.11 6.65 0.80
CA SER A 81 4.41 6.45 1.48
C SER A 81 5.04 7.77 1.91
N ILE A 82 5.01 8.78 1.03
CA ILE A 82 5.48 10.13 1.34
C ILE A 82 4.71 10.69 2.54
N LYS A 83 3.37 10.54 2.54
CA LYS A 83 2.52 11.03 3.64
C LYS A 83 2.78 10.30 4.96
N GLU A 84 2.92 8.98 4.93
CA GLU A 84 3.22 8.20 6.12
C GLU A 84 4.58 8.61 6.73
N ILE A 85 5.62 8.75 5.90
CA ILE A 85 6.95 9.20 6.33
C ILE A 85 6.90 10.61 6.91
N ALA A 86 6.20 11.54 6.24
CA ALA A 86 6.12 12.93 6.69
C ALA A 86 5.51 13.10 8.09
N GLU A 87 4.65 12.15 8.52
CA GLU A 87 4.05 12.18 9.85
C GLU A 87 4.88 11.45 10.93
N ILE A 88 5.93 10.74 10.54
CA ILE A 88 6.74 9.93 11.46
C ILE A 88 7.78 10.78 12.17
N HIS A 89 7.72 10.79 13.50
CA HIS A 89 8.71 11.44 14.36
C HIS A 89 9.81 10.47 14.81
N ASN A 90 9.54 9.15 14.75
CA ASN A 90 10.47 8.09 15.11
C ASN A 90 10.48 7.02 14.00
N PRO A 91 11.58 6.88 13.24
CA PRO A 91 11.70 5.91 12.15
C PRO A 91 11.38 4.46 12.56
N ASN A 92 11.59 4.08 13.83
CA ASN A 92 11.29 2.74 14.31
C ASN A 92 9.79 2.40 14.34
N LEU A 93 8.91 3.41 14.26
CA LEU A 93 7.46 3.24 14.23
C LEU A 93 6.89 3.27 12.81
N MET A 94 7.75 3.38 11.79
CA MET A 94 7.36 3.41 10.40
C MET A 94 6.58 2.14 10.02
N PHE A 95 5.42 2.32 9.40
CA PHE A 95 4.47 1.25 9.03
C PHE A 95 3.93 0.39 10.19
N GLN A 96 4.22 0.76 11.44
CA GLN A 96 3.65 0.13 12.63
C GLN A 96 2.45 0.92 13.18
N ARG A 97 2.30 2.19 12.77
CA ARG A 97 1.23 3.07 13.22
C ARG A 97 -0.12 2.65 12.66
N ASN A 98 -1.17 2.87 13.45
CA ASN A 98 -2.55 2.76 12.98
C ASN A 98 -2.99 4.07 12.28
N SER A 99 -2.34 4.39 11.15
CA SER A 99 -2.69 5.54 10.29
C SER A 99 -3.52 5.10 9.10
N ILE A 100 -4.28 6.03 8.51
CA ILE A 100 -5.02 5.77 7.25
C ILE A 100 -4.05 5.38 6.14
N TYR A 101 -2.88 6.02 6.07
CA TYR A 101 -1.85 5.70 5.09
C TYR A 101 -1.31 4.29 5.25
N ASN A 102 -0.95 3.87 6.47
CA ASN A 102 -0.50 2.50 6.71
C ASN A 102 -1.59 1.47 6.44
N LYS A 103 -2.86 1.81 6.69
CA LYS A 103 -3.98 0.94 6.32
C LYS A 103 -4.13 0.80 4.80
N ILE A 104 -3.96 1.87 4.02
CA ILE A 104 -3.94 1.78 2.55
C ILE A 104 -2.76 0.93 2.07
N ILE A 105 -1.58 1.05 2.68
CA ILE A 105 -0.43 0.20 2.35
C ILE A 105 -0.76 -1.28 2.62
N ARG A 106 -1.46 -1.59 3.72
CA ARG A 106 -1.93 -2.96 3.98
C ARG A 106 -2.93 -3.45 2.94
N LEU A 107 -3.84 -2.60 2.46
CA LEU A 107 -4.74 -2.96 1.36
C LEU A 107 -3.98 -3.30 0.08
N TYR A 108 -2.91 -2.57 -0.22
CA TYR A 108 -2.03 -2.90 -1.35
C TYR A 108 -1.34 -4.25 -1.17
N MET A 109 -0.81 -4.54 0.03
CA MET A 109 -0.24 -5.85 0.34
C MET A 109 -1.28 -6.97 0.21
N ASP A 110 -2.50 -6.74 0.69
CA ASP A 110 -3.59 -7.69 0.57
C ASP A 110 -4.03 -7.93 -0.88
N HIS A 111 -3.89 -6.92 -1.73
CA HIS A 111 -4.23 -6.99 -3.15
C HIS A 111 -3.15 -7.68 -4.00
N ASP A 112 -1.88 -7.28 -3.86
CA ASP A 112 -0.79 -7.73 -4.74
C ASP A 112 -0.04 -8.97 -4.21
N VAL A 113 -0.01 -9.14 -2.88
CA VAL A 113 0.92 -10.07 -2.22
C VAL A 113 0.20 -11.25 -1.56
N LYS A 114 -1.04 -11.07 -1.11
CA LYS A 114 -1.78 -12.06 -0.30
C LYS A 114 -1.91 -13.42 -0.97
N ASP A 115 -2.39 -13.46 -2.21
CA ASP A 115 -2.66 -14.73 -2.89
C ASP A 115 -1.36 -15.53 -3.08
N VAL A 116 -0.27 -14.84 -3.44
CA VAL A 116 1.05 -15.45 -3.61
C VAL A 116 1.60 -16.01 -2.29
N PHE A 117 1.40 -15.28 -1.19
CA PHE A 117 1.78 -15.74 0.14
C PHE A 117 0.90 -16.91 0.62
N GLN A 118 -0.41 -16.85 0.38
CA GLN A 118 -1.35 -17.89 0.78
C GLN A 118 -0.99 -19.23 0.12
N ASP A 119 -0.76 -19.24 -1.20
CA ASP A 119 -0.30 -20.41 -1.93
C ASP A 119 0.99 -21.02 -1.36
N SER A 120 1.91 -20.15 -0.91
CA SER A 120 3.20 -20.55 -0.36
C SER A 120 3.04 -21.19 1.02
N ILE A 121 2.16 -20.63 1.85
CA ILE A 121 1.84 -21.13 3.19
C ILE A 121 1.05 -22.44 3.13
N GLU A 122 0.06 -22.56 2.24
CA GLU A 122 -0.72 -23.79 2.08
C GLU A 122 0.18 -24.98 1.70
N LYS A 123 1.11 -24.77 0.75
CA LYS A 123 2.11 -25.79 0.37
C LYS A 123 3.06 -26.12 1.52
N LEU A 124 3.33 -25.19 2.42
CA LEU A 124 4.14 -25.44 3.62
C LEU A 124 3.40 -26.32 4.61
N LEU A 125 2.14 -25.98 4.90
CA LEU A 125 1.28 -26.74 5.80
C LEU A 125 1.14 -28.19 5.33
N ASP A 126 0.95 -28.40 4.02
CA ASP A 126 0.96 -29.72 3.41
C ASP A 126 2.24 -30.52 3.68
N GLN A 127 3.41 -29.87 3.61
CA GLN A 127 4.69 -30.53 3.91
C GLN A 127 4.83 -30.88 5.40
N VAL A 128 4.39 -29.99 6.29
CA VAL A 128 4.38 -30.22 7.74
C VAL A 128 3.50 -31.41 8.08
N THR A 129 2.28 -31.46 7.53
CA THR A 129 1.34 -32.56 7.73
C THR A 129 1.87 -33.87 7.16
N LYS A 130 2.41 -33.87 5.94
CA LYS A 130 2.99 -35.07 5.30
C LYS A 130 4.18 -35.64 6.07
N LYS A 131 5.02 -34.78 6.66
CA LYS A 131 6.18 -35.21 7.45
C LYS A 131 5.84 -35.58 8.91
N ASN A 132 4.58 -35.47 9.33
CA ASN A 132 4.08 -35.72 10.69
C ASN A 132 4.96 -35.08 11.77
N ILE A 133 5.31 -33.80 11.57
CA ILE A 133 6.16 -33.07 12.50
C ILE A 133 5.31 -32.56 13.65
N GLN A 134 5.61 -33.03 14.87
CA GLN A 134 5.01 -32.53 16.10
C GLN A 134 6.10 -31.85 16.92
N LEU A 135 6.11 -30.51 16.91
CA LEU A 135 6.99 -29.71 17.76
C LEU A 135 6.16 -29.07 18.86
N ASN A 136 6.50 -29.37 20.10
CA ASN A 136 6.07 -28.61 21.27
C ASN A 136 7.11 -27.53 21.60
N LEU A 137 7.01 -26.38 20.94
CA LEU A 137 7.94 -25.26 21.16
C LEU A 137 7.74 -24.55 22.51
N LEU A 138 6.68 -24.91 23.26
CA LEU A 138 6.34 -24.29 24.54
C LEU A 138 6.98 -24.99 25.75
N ASP A 139 7.43 -26.24 25.57
CA ASP A 139 8.07 -27.02 26.62
C ASP A 139 9.56 -27.21 26.29
N SER A 140 10.40 -26.42 26.95
CA SER A 140 11.86 -26.45 26.80
C SER A 140 12.51 -27.72 27.36
N SER A 141 11.76 -28.56 28.10
CA SER A 141 12.26 -29.84 28.60
C SER A 141 12.20 -30.96 27.55
N VAL A 142 11.44 -30.76 26.47
CA VAL A 142 11.30 -31.72 25.37
C VAL A 142 12.59 -31.73 24.54
N LYS A 143 13.28 -32.87 24.54
CA LYS A 143 14.44 -33.11 23.68
C LYS A 143 13.99 -33.67 22.34
N TYR A 144 14.16 -32.89 21.28
CA TYR A 144 13.93 -33.34 19.92
C TYR A 144 15.09 -34.22 19.45
N SER A 145 14.74 -35.26 18.70
CA SER A 145 15.75 -36.05 18.01
C SER A 145 16.42 -35.21 16.92
N GLN A 146 17.68 -35.54 16.58
CA GLN A 146 18.40 -34.86 15.50
C GLN A 146 17.69 -35.03 14.15
N SER A 147 16.98 -36.14 13.95
CA SER A 147 16.19 -36.38 12.73
C SER A 147 14.96 -35.48 12.67
N ASP A 148 14.29 -35.18 13.79
CA ASP A 148 13.15 -34.26 13.81
C ASP A 148 13.59 -32.82 13.57
N LEU A 149 14.69 -32.37 14.19
CA LEU A 149 15.28 -31.06 13.92
C LEU A 149 15.67 -30.91 12.44
N LYS A 150 16.22 -31.98 11.84
CA LYS A 150 16.55 -31.98 10.40
C LYS A 150 15.31 -31.83 9.51
N LYS A 151 14.19 -32.50 9.85
CA LYS A 151 12.93 -32.33 9.09
C LYS A 151 12.42 -30.90 9.13
N VAL A 152 12.54 -30.23 10.29
CA VAL A 152 12.14 -28.82 10.47
C VAL A 152 13.03 -27.91 9.65
N GLN A 153 14.34 -28.11 9.71
CA GLN A 153 15.30 -27.37 8.91
C GLN A 153 14.97 -27.48 7.41
N GLU A 154 14.76 -28.69 6.90
CA GLU A 154 14.40 -28.91 5.49
C GLU A 154 13.10 -28.18 5.07
N ILE A 155 12.12 -28.11 5.98
CA ILE A 155 10.86 -27.39 5.73
C ILE A 155 11.11 -25.88 5.68
N LEU A 156 11.86 -25.34 6.65
CA LEU A 156 12.19 -23.91 6.69
C LEU A 156 13.03 -23.51 5.48
N GLU A 157 14.03 -24.30 5.11
CA GLU A 157 14.82 -24.08 3.90
C GLU A 157 13.94 -24.10 2.65
N SER A 158 13.05 -25.08 2.52
CA SER A 158 12.09 -25.12 1.40
C SER A 158 11.14 -23.93 1.40
N PHE A 159 10.73 -23.43 2.57
CA PHE A 159 9.86 -22.26 2.70
C PHE A 159 10.59 -20.99 2.27
N PHE A 160 11.74 -20.71 2.88
CA PHE A 160 12.52 -19.51 2.59
C PHE A 160 12.96 -19.46 1.13
N THR A 161 13.40 -20.59 0.56
CA THR A 161 13.74 -20.67 -0.87
C THR A 161 12.56 -20.23 -1.74
N LYS A 162 11.35 -20.76 -1.47
CA LYS A 162 10.15 -20.36 -2.21
C LYS A 162 9.81 -18.90 -2.05
N ILE A 163 9.90 -18.36 -0.82
CA ILE A 163 9.65 -16.94 -0.54
C ILE A 163 10.63 -16.05 -1.32
N PHE A 164 11.92 -16.41 -1.35
CA PHE A 164 12.92 -15.65 -2.10
C PHE A 164 12.78 -15.78 -3.63
N ASP A 165 12.22 -16.89 -4.11
CA ASP A 165 11.93 -17.10 -5.53
C ASP A 165 10.62 -16.44 -5.99
N LEU A 166 9.84 -15.83 -5.09
CA LEU A 166 8.59 -15.16 -5.45
C LEU A 166 8.86 -13.97 -6.37
N LYS A 167 8.20 -13.97 -7.51
CA LYS A 167 8.20 -12.85 -8.45
C LYS A 167 7.04 -11.92 -8.12
N LEU A 168 7.34 -10.83 -7.41
CA LEU A 168 6.39 -9.78 -7.09
C LEU A 168 6.86 -8.46 -7.73
N PRO A 169 6.75 -8.29 -9.06
CA PRO A 169 7.39 -7.17 -9.77
C PRO A 169 6.88 -5.79 -9.31
N GLU A 170 5.58 -5.65 -9.05
CA GLU A 170 4.97 -4.39 -8.58
C GLU A 170 5.38 -4.09 -7.12
N PHE A 171 5.28 -5.09 -6.23
CA PHE A 171 5.85 -4.99 -4.89
C PHE A 171 7.34 -4.64 -4.88
N VAL A 172 8.16 -5.26 -5.74
CA VAL A 172 9.60 -4.96 -5.84
C VAL A 172 9.83 -3.52 -6.31
N TYR A 173 9.05 -3.05 -7.28
CA TYR A 173 9.09 -1.64 -7.70
C TYR A 173 8.77 -0.71 -6.52
N PHE A 174 7.68 -0.99 -5.81
CA PHE A 174 7.27 -0.23 -4.63
C PHE A 174 8.36 -0.18 -3.54
N ILE A 175 8.97 -1.33 -3.20
CA ILE A 175 10.06 -1.40 -2.22
C ILE A 175 11.31 -0.66 -2.71
N ASN A 176 11.65 -0.74 -4.00
CA ASN A 176 12.80 -0.04 -4.56
C ASN A 176 12.60 1.48 -4.55
N TYR A 177 11.42 1.95 -4.96
CA TYR A 177 11.03 3.36 -4.86
C TYR A 177 11.21 3.85 -3.43
N PHE A 178 10.68 3.08 -2.48
CA PHE A 178 10.74 3.42 -1.07
C PHE A 178 12.17 3.52 -0.54
N ASN A 179 13.02 2.57 -0.90
CA ASN A 179 14.43 2.55 -0.50
C ASN A 179 15.18 3.76 -1.06
N ILE A 180 14.93 4.15 -2.32
CA ILE A 180 15.53 5.35 -2.91
C ILE A 180 15.05 6.60 -2.14
N PHE A 181 13.75 6.72 -1.92
CA PHE A 181 13.15 7.88 -1.26
C PHE A 181 13.70 8.11 0.15
N ILE A 182 13.79 7.05 0.98
CA ILE A 182 14.38 7.15 2.32
C ILE A 182 15.84 7.62 2.27
N ASN A 183 16.64 7.08 1.36
CA ASN A 183 18.07 7.42 1.27
C ASN A 183 18.31 8.84 0.74
N THR A 184 17.28 9.50 0.18
CA THR A 184 17.33 10.88 -0.28
C THR A 184 16.82 11.91 0.74
N LEU A 185 16.25 11.47 1.87
CA LEU A 185 15.85 12.30 3.00
C LEU A 185 17.00 12.54 3.98
#